data_AF-A0A1I5UV82-F1
#
_entry.id   AF-A0A1I5UV82-F1
#
_cell.length_a   1.000
_cell.length_b   1.000
_cell.length_c   1.000
_cell.angle_alpha   90.00
_cell.angle_beta   90.00
_cell.angle_gamma   90.00
#
_symmetry.space_group_name_H-M   'P 1'
#
loop_
_entity.id
_entity.type
_entity.pdbx_description
1 polymer ?
#
loop_
_entity_poly.entity_id
_entity_poly.type
_entity_poly.pdbx_seq_one_letter_code
_entity_poly.pdbx_strand_id
1 'polypeptide(L)'
;MTWLVLLRRFWPVLPIIALGLWGARLDQLRARHKANLAACQADRKLDHANAATAAAKAETGWLQQQVDAGKALVGREAAREPIIIHSRDMVREYAKSDAGRVLCRAADRVRAVDTLDADLAADPRPASGSTSAVPTDTAAPPARR
;
A
#
# COMPACT_ATOMS: atom_id res chain seq x y z
N MET A 1 -51.31 69.56 -23.89
CA MET A 1 -50.19 69.91 -24.81
C MET A 1 -48.81 69.99 -24.14
N THR A 2 -48.67 69.68 -22.84
CA THR A 2 -47.38 69.72 -22.12
C THR A 2 -46.56 68.42 -22.23
N TRP A 3 -47.20 67.29 -22.48
CA TRP A 3 -46.57 65.95 -22.56
C TRP A 3 -45.56 65.80 -23.70
N LEU A 4 -45.88 66.33 -24.90
CA LEU A 4 -45.01 66.24 -26.09
C LEU A 4 -43.72 67.06 -25.94
N VAL A 5 -43.77 68.17 -25.18
CA VAL A 5 -42.60 69.03 -24.91
C VAL A 5 -41.63 68.36 -23.95
N LEU A 6 -42.15 67.65 -22.93
CA LEU A 6 -41.36 66.84 -22.01
C LEU A 6 -40.69 65.65 -22.73
N LEU A 7 -41.42 64.97 -23.62
CA LEU A 7 -40.90 63.82 -24.37
C LEU A 7 -39.70 64.20 -25.26
N ARG A 8 -39.79 65.34 -25.95
CA ARG A 8 -38.71 65.86 -26.81
C ARG A 8 -37.51 66.37 -26.01
N ARG A 9 -37.73 66.87 -24.78
CA ARG A 9 -36.67 67.36 -23.88
C ARG A 9 -35.87 66.23 -23.24
N PHE A 10 -36.52 65.10 -22.91
CA PHE A 10 -35.88 63.95 -22.25
C PHE A 10 -35.39 62.87 -23.21
N TRP A 11 -35.76 62.92 -24.50
CA TRP A 11 -35.25 62.01 -25.54
C TRP A 11 -33.73 61.82 -25.52
N PRO A 12 -32.86 62.86 -25.42
CA PRO A 12 -31.41 62.66 -25.41
C PRO A 12 -30.88 61.98 -24.14
N VAL A 13 -31.67 61.88 -23.06
CA VAL A 13 -31.27 61.24 -21.81
C VAL A 13 -31.47 59.72 -21.85
N LEU A 14 -32.46 59.24 -22.62
CA LEU A 14 -32.73 57.82 -22.82
C LEU A 14 -31.51 56.99 -23.28
N PRO A 15 -30.72 57.39 -24.30
CA PRO A 15 -29.55 56.61 -24.71
C PRO A 15 -28.47 56.55 -23.62
N ILE A 16 -28.33 57.61 -22.81
CA ILE A 16 -27.36 57.65 -21.71
C ILE A 16 -27.78 56.66 -20.61
N ILE A 17 -29.06 56.64 -20.24
CA ILE A 17 -29.59 55.67 -19.27
C ILE A 17 -29.48 54.24 -19.80
N ALA A 18 -29.80 54.02 -21.07
CA ALA A 18 -29.68 52.72 -21.71
C ALA A 18 -28.23 52.20 -21.72
N LEU A 19 -27.26 53.06 -22.02
CA LEU A 19 -25.83 52.74 -21.95
C LEU A 19 -25.37 52.44 -20.53
N GLY A 20 -25.84 53.22 -19.54
CA GLY A 20 -25.55 52.97 -18.12
C GLY A 20 -26.08 51.61 -17.65
N LEU A 21 -27.33 51.29 -17.98
CA LEU A 21 -27.94 49.99 -17.68
C LEU A 21 -27.22 48.84 -18.39
N TRP A 22 -26.82 49.05 -19.64
CA TRP A 22 -26.07 48.06 -20.41
C TRP A 22 -24.68 47.79 -19.80
N GLY A 23 -23.95 48.84 -19.41
CA GLY A 23 -22.67 48.73 -18.71
C GLY A 23 -22.80 47.97 -17.39
N ALA A 24 -23.79 48.35 -16.56
CA ALA A 24 -24.07 47.65 -15.30
C ALA A 24 -24.42 46.17 -15.52
N ARG A 25 -25.15 45.85 -16.58
CA ARG A 25 -25.48 44.46 -16.95
C ARG A 25 -24.24 43.65 -17.32
N LEU A 26 -23.34 44.22 -18.10
CA LEU A 26 -22.08 43.57 -18.49
C LEU A 26 -21.17 43.34 -17.28
N ASP A 27 -21.06 44.31 -16.38
CA ASP A 27 -20.27 44.17 -15.17
C ASP A 27 -20.84 43.11 -14.24
N GLN A 28 -22.17 43.02 -14.13
CA GLN A 28 -22.82 41.96 -13.37
C GLN A 28 -22.52 40.55 -13.96
N LEU A 29 -22.52 40.41 -15.28
CA LEU A 29 -22.16 39.15 -15.95
C LEU A 29 -20.68 38.80 -15.74
N ARG A 30 -19.79 39.79 -15.85
CA ARG A 30 -18.35 39.61 -15.56
C ARG A 30 -18.11 39.21 -14.11
N ALA A 31 -18.79 39.84 -13.16
CA ALA A 31 -18.69 39.52 -11.74
C ALA A 31 -19.12 38.08 -11.46
N ARG A 32 -20.25 37.63 -12.05
CA ARG A 32 -20.72 36.24 -11.94
C ARG A 32 -19.72 35.24 -12.53
N HIS A 33 -19.15 35.57 -13.70
CA HIS A 33 -18.16 34.70 -14.31
C HIS A 33 -16.88 34.57 -13.46
N LYS A 34 -16.38 35.69 -12.91
CA LYS A 34 -15.24 35.68 -11.99
C LYS A 34 -15.54 34.88 -10.71
N ALA A 35 -16.74 35.03 -10.15
CA ALA A 35 -17.18 34.27 -8.98
C ALA A 35 -17.21 32.76 -9.27
N ASN A 36 -17.73 32.35 -10.44
CA ASN A 36 -17.73 30.94 -10.84
C ASN A 36 -16.32 30.39 -11.03
N LEU A 37 -15.42 31.15 -11.67
CA LEU A 37 -14.02 30.73 -11.82
C LEU A 37 -13.32 30.57 -10.46
N ALA A 38 -13.57 31.50 -9.53
CA ALA A 38 -13.03 31.42 -8.17
C ALA A 38 -13.57 30.19 -7.42
N ALA A 39 -14.87 29.89 -7.55
CA ALA A 39 -15.48 28.70 -6.97
C ALA A 39 -14.85 27.42 -7.54
N CYS A 40 -14.75 27.30 -8.87
CA CYS A 40 -14.11 26.14 -9.50
C CYS A 40 -12.64 25.98 -9.10
N GLN A 41 -11.91 27.08 -8.88
CA GLN A 41 -10.53 27.02 -8.39
C GLN A 41 -10.46 26.58 -6.92
N ALA A 42 -11.40 27.04 -6.09
CA ALA A 42 -11.49 26.60 -4.69
C ALA A 42 -11.80 25.11 -4.60
N ASP A 43 -12.76 24.61 -5.38
CA ASP A 43 -13.12 23.19 -5.45
C ASP A 43 -11.92 22.34 -5.88
N ARG A 44 -11.23 22.73 -6.96
CA ARG A 44 -10.01 22.03 -7.41
C ARG A 44 -8.92 21.98 -6.34
N LYS A 45 -8.72 23.07 -5.60
CA LYS A 45 -7.73 23.10 -4.52
C LYS A 45 -8.12 22.16 -3.39
N LEU A 46 -9.41 22.08 -3.06
CA LEU A 46 -9.93 21.17 -2.06
C LEU A 46 -9.79 19.71 -2.50
N ASP A 47 -10.10 19.41 -3.77
CA ASP A 47 -9.89 18.09 -4.36
C ASP A 47 -8.42 17.68 -4.33
N HIS A 48 -7.50 18.59 -4.68
CA HIS A 48 -6.06 18.33 -4.60
C HIS A 48 -5.59 18.08 -3.16
N ALA A 49 -6.07 18.87 -2.19
CA ALA A 49 -5.75 18.66 -0.79
C ALA A 49 -6.28 17.31 -0.29
N ASN A 50 -7.53 16.98 -0.61
CA ASN A 50 -8.14 15.70 -0.25
C ASN A 50 -7.37 14.52 -0.88
N ALA A 51 -7.03 14.61 -2.16
CA ALA A 51 -6.24 13.60 -2.86
C ALA A 51 -4.86 13.39 -2.23
N ALA A 52 -4.17 14.47 -1.85
CA ALA A 52 -2.88 14.38 -1.15
C ALA A 52 -3.01 13.70 0.22
N THR A 53 -4.05 14.02 0.99
CA THR A 53 -4.28 13.33 2.28
C THR A 53 -4.67 11.87 2.11
N ALA A 54 -5.42 11.52 1.07
CA ALA A 54 -5.78 10.14 0.75
C ALA A 54 -4.54 9.33 0.33
N ALA A 55 -3.65 9.90 -0.48
CA ALA A 55 -2.38 9.29 -0.87
C ALA A 55 -1.49 9.03 0.36
N ALA A 56 -1.32 10.04 1.23
CA ALA A 56 -0.53 9.89 2.45
C ALA A 56 -1.08 8.78 3.38
N LYS A 57 -2.41 8.67 3.53
CA LYS A 57 -3.03 7.58 4.30
C LYS A 57 -2.86 6.21 3.63
N ALA A 58 -2.86 6.15 2.31
CA ALA A 58 -2.63 4.90 1.59
C ALA A 58 -1.19 4.41 1.79
N GLU A 59 -0.21 5.31 1.76
CA GLU A 59 1.20 4.99 2.02
C GLU A 59 1.40 4.46 3.44
N THR A 60 0.83 5.10 4.46
CA THR A 60 0.93 4.61 5.84
C THR A 60 0.22 3.26 6.02
N GLY A 61 -0.93 3.06 5.38
CA GLY A 61 -1.64 1.78 5.40
C GLY A 61 -0.81 0.63 4.81
N TRP A 62 -0.11 0.88 3.69
CA TRP A 62 0.73 -0.13 3.04
C TRP A 62 1.98 -0.49 3.87
N LEU A 63 2.62 0.49 4.50
CA LEU A 63 3.73 0.24 5.42
C LEU A 63 3.27 -0.56 6.64
N GLN A 64 2.12 -0.23 7.20
CA GLN A 64 1.55 -0.94 8.34
C GLN A 64 1.25 -2.40 7.99
N GLN A 65 0.68 -2.66 6.81
CA GLN A 65 0.42 -4.02 6.33
C GLN A 65 1.69 -4.86 6.23
N GLN A 66 2.81 -4.29 5.77
CA GLN A 66 4.09 -5.00 5.73
C GLN A 66 4.64 -5.31 7.12
N VAL A 67 4.57 -4.34 8.03
CA VAL A 67 4.99 -4.54 9.42
C VAL A 67 4.17 -5.65 10.08
N ASP A 68 2.86 -5.65 9.87
CA ASP A 68 1.98 -6.67 10.45
C ASP A 68 2.19 -8.05 9.82
N ALA A 69 2.46 -8.11 8.51
CA ALA A 69 2.87 -9.35 7.84
C ALA A 69 4.18 -9.91 8.39
N GLY A 70 5.18 -9.05 8.60
CA GLY A 70 6.47 -9.42 9.21
C GLY A 70 6.29 -9.95 10.64
N LYS A 71 5.51 -9.24 11.48
CA LYS A 71 5.18 -9.70 12.84
C LYS A 71 4.48 -11.06 12.83
N ALA A 72 3.56 -11.29 11.89
CA ALA A 72 2.85 -12.57 11.77
C ALA A 72 3.77 -13.72 11.33
N LEU A 73 4.83 -13.46 10.56
CA LEU A 73 5.84 -14.47 10.23
C LEU A 73 6.68 -14.83 11.47
N VAL A 74 7.21 -13.81 12.16
CA VAL A 74 8.00 -14.01 13.39
C VAL A 74 7.17 -14.73 14.47
N GLY A 75 5.89 -14.37 14.62
CA GLY A 75 4.99 -15.05 15.55
C GLY A 75 4.75 -16.52 15.20
N ARG A 76 4.66 -16.86 13.90
CA ARG A 76 4.54 -18.25 13.44
C ARG A 76 5.81 -19.06 13.65
N GLU A 77 6.98 -18.45 13.46
CA GLU A 77 8.27 -19.09 13.75
C GLU A 77 8.44 -19.34 15.25
N ALA A 78 8.21 -18.32 16.09
CA ALA A 78 8.27 -18.43 17.54
C ALA A 78 7.29 -19.50 18.09
N ALA A 79 6.13 -19.69 17.46
CA ALA A 79 5.19 -20.76 17.83
C ALA A 79 5.67 -22.17 17.42
N ARG A 80 6.46 -22.29 16.34
CA ARG A 80 6.96 -23.57 15.82
C ARG A 80 8.25 -24.01 16.49
N GLU A 81 9.10 -23.07 16.89
CA GLU A 81 10.39 -23.31 17.53
C GLU A 81 10.30 -24.29 18.73
N PRO A 82 9.40 -24.12 19.72
CA PRO A 82 9.30 -25.07 20.82
C PRO A 82 8.84 -26.47 20.37
N ILE A 83 8.04 -26.58 19.31
CA ILE A 83 7.61 -27.87 18.75
C ILE A 83 8.80 -28.58 18.08
N ILE A 84 9.62 -27.83 17.34
CA ILE A 84 10.83 -28.37 16.70
C ILE A 84 11.82 -28.83 17.76
N ILE A 85 12.07 -28.03 18.80
CA ILE A 85 12.95 -28.41 19.91
C ILE A 85 12.39 -29.66 20.61
N HIS A 86 11.11 -29.66 20.97
CA HIS A 86 10.48 -30.78 21.68
C HIS A 86 10.51 -32.07 20.86
N SER A 87 10.17 -32.01 19.57
CA SER A 87 10.22 -33.19 18.68
C SER A 87 11.65 -33.71 18.50
N ARG A 88 12.64 -32.83 18.39
CA ARG A 88 14.05 -33.22 18.32
C ARG A 88 14.50 -33.90 19.62
N ASP A 89 14.15 -33.35 20.77
CA ASP A 89 14.50 -33.92 22.06
C ASP A 89 13.82 -35.28 22.29
N MET A 90 12.55 -35.41 21.89
CA MET A 90 11.82 -36.68 21.88
C MET A 90 12.52 -37.74 21.01
N VAL A 91 12.93 -37.39 19.79
CA VAL A 91 13.67 -38.32 18.91
C VAL A 91 15.02 -38.69 19.52
N ARG A 92 15.73 -37.73 20.09
CA ARG A 92 17.02 -37.98 20.76
C ARG A 92 16.87 -38.91 21.95
N GLU A 93 15.83 -38.73 22.76
CA GLU A 93 15.57 -39.57 23.92
C GLU A 93 15.13 -40.98 23.50
N TYR A 94 14.27 -41.09 22.48
CA TYR A 94 13.90 -42.38 21.91
C TYR A 94 15.11 -43.13 21.34
N ALA A 95 16.02 -42.45 20.63
CA ALA A 95 17.24 -43.06 20.08
C ALA A 95 18.19 -43.62 21.16
N LYS A 96 18.17 -43.06 22.39
CA LYS A 96 18.93 -43.59 23.53
C LYS A 96 18.30 -44.84 24.16
N SER A 97 17.01 -45.11 23.92
CA SER A 97 16.34 -46.31 24.43
C SER A 97 16.85 -47.59 23.75
N ASP A 98 16.66 -48.75 24.39
CA ASP A 98 17.06 -50.04 23.81
C ASP A 98 16.38 -50.32 22.46
N ALA A 99 15.08 -50.01 22.35
CA ALA A 99 14.33 -50.16 21.11
C ALA A 99 14.83 -49.22 20.00
N GLY A 100 15.09 -47.96 20.35
CA GLY A 100 15.64 -46.97 19.42
C GLY A 100 17.04 -47.33 18.94
N ARG A 101 17.90 -47.85 19.83
CA ARG A 101 19.25 -48.32 19.48
C ARG A 101 19.25 -49.45 18.45
N VAL A 102 18.26 -50.35 18.49
CA VAL A 102 18.15 -51.45 17.51
C VAL A 102 17.77 -50.92 16.12
N LEU A 103 16.85 -49.95 16.04
CA LEU A 103 16.39 -49.35 14.78
C LEU A 103 17.40 -48.36 14.17
N CYS A 104 18.07 -47.56 15.00
CA CYS A 104 19.07 -46.58 14.56
C CYS A 104 20.41 -47.22 14.16
N ARG A 105 20.63 -48.51 14.48
CA ARG A 105 21.87 -49.26 14.19
C ARG A 105 22.03 -49.71 12.74
N ALA A 106 21.06 -49.48 11.85
CA ALA A 106 21.22 -49.83 10.45
C ALA A 106 22.52 -49.20 9.91
N ALA A 107 23.50 -50.04 9.56
CA ALA A 107 24.89 -49.64 9.28
C ALA A 107 24.99 -48.53 8.21
N ASP A 108 24.00 -48.48 7.32
CA ASP A 108 23.90 -47.47 6.27
C ASP A 108 23.61 -46.06 6.80
N ARG A 109 22.89 -45.91 7.92
CA ARG A 109 22.66 -44.58 8.55
C ARG A 109 23.89 -44.04 9.26
N VAL A 110 24.66 -44.89 9.93
CA VAL A 110 25.89 -44.47 10.62
C VAL A 110 26.90 -44.00 9.58
N ARG A 111 27.08 -44.74 8.48
CA ARG A 111 27.89 -44.29 7.34
C ARG A 111 27.39 -42.97 6.75
N ALA A 112 26.08 -42.77 6.60
CA ALA A 112 25.55 -41.52 6.06
C ALA A 112 25.80 -40.31 6.99
N VAL A 113 25.74 -40.50 8.31
CA VAL A 113 26.08 -39.45 9.30
C VAL A 113 27.58 -39.17 9.28
N ASP A 114 28.43 -40.20 9.28
CA ASP A 114 29.87 -40.04 9.19
C ASP A 114 30.30 -39.36 7.87
N THR A 115 29.59 -39.66 6.78
CA THR A 115 29.82 -39.00 5.48
C THR A 115 29.37 -37.53 5.53
N LEU A 116 28.22 -37.24 6.14
CA LEU A 116 27.74 -35.85 6.30
C LEU A 116 28.68 -35.02 7.20
N ASP A 117 29.17 -35.59 8.29
CA ASP A 117 30.14 -34.93 9.18
C ASP A 117 31.47 -34.71 8.46
N ALA A 118 31.91 -35.67 7.64
CA ALA A 118 33.08 -35.49 6.78
C ALA A 118 32.86 -34.40 5.73
N ASP A 119 31.68 -34.32 5.10
CA ASP A 119 31.33 -33.27 4.12
C ASP A 119 31.28 -31.87 4.77
N LEU A 120 30.70 -31.76 5.97
CA LEU A 120 30.66 -30.52 6.77
C LEU A 120 32.05 -30.08 7.23
N ALA A 121 32.91 -31.02 7.63
CA ALA A 121 34.28 -30.72 8.03
C ALA A 121 35.18 -30.42 6.82
N ALA A 122 34.86 -30.95 5.65
CA ALA A 122 35.60 -30.76 4.41
C ALA A 122 35.24 -29.47 3.67
N ASP A 123 34.07 -28.86 3.90
CA ASP A 123 33.65 -27.62 3.24
C ASP A 123 34.45 -26.40 3.75
N PRO A 124 35.48 -25.93 3.04
CA PRO A 124 36.21 -24.74 3.41
C PRO A 124 35.53 -23.58 2.69
N ARG A 125 34.26 -23.31 2.98
CA ARG A 125 33.55 -22.20 2.34
C ARG A 125 33.84 -20.91 3.09
N PRO A 126 34.64 -19.98 2.56
CA PRO A 126 34.55 -18.61 3.02
C PRO A 126 33.14 -18.11 2.70
N ALA A 127 32.53 -17.40 3.64
CA ALA A 127 31.28 -16.69 3.43
C ALA A 127 31.44 -15.71 2.25
N SER A 128 31.05 -16.13 1.03
CA SER A 128 31.02 -15.23 -0.13
C SER A 128 29.65 -15.31 -0.80
N GLY A 129 28.90 -14.21 -0.67
CA GLY A 129 27.92 -13.76 -1.65
C GLY A 129 26.60 -14.52 -1.70
N SER A 130 25.64 -14.12 -0.87
CA SER A 130 24.23 -14.42 -1.06
C SER A 130 23.68 -13.68 -2.29
N THR A 131 23.65 -14.34 -3.44
CA THR A 131 22.71 -13.97 -4.51
C THR A 131 22.29 -15.25 -5.24
N SER A 132 21.33 -15.96 -4.67
CA SER A 132 20.53 -16.90 -5.44
C SER A 132 19.10 -16.73 -4.99
N ALA A 133 18.33 -16.12 -5.89
CA ALA A 133 16.90 -15.94 -5.76
C ALA A 133 16.23 -17.31 -5.57
N VAL A 134 15.39 -17.42 -4.55
CA VAL A 134 14.58 -18.62 -4.29
C VAL A 134 13.59 -18.79 -5.45
N PRO A 135 13.48 -19.98 -6.07
CA PRO A 135 12.51 -20.23 -7.13
C PRO A 135 11.08 -20.05 -6.62
N THR A 136 10.28 -19.28 -7.36
CA THR A 136 8.87 -19.05 -7.03
C THR A 136 8.08 -20.30 -7.41
N ASP A 137 7.64 -21.07 -6.40
CA ASP A 137 6.85 -22.26 -6.67
C ASP A 137 5.46 -21.85 -7.17
N THR A 138 5.17 -22.30 -8.39
CA THR A 138 3.99 -21.95 -9.18
C THR A 138 3.02 -23.12 -9.08
N ALA A 139 2.15 -23.15 -8.08
CA ALA A 139 0.83 -23.80 -8.12
C ALA A 139 0.20 -23.89 -6.72
N ALA A 140 -0.66 -22.92 -6.37
CA ALA A 140 -1.70 -23.15 -5.38
C ALA A 140 -3.04 -23.27 -6.12
N PRO A 141 -3.75 -24.40 -6.08
CA PRO A 141 -5.08 -24.53 -6.69
C PRO A 141 -6.11 -23.66 -5.95
N PRO A 142 -7.16 -23.15 -6.65
CA PRO A 142 -8.07 -22.17 -6.08
C PRO A 142 -8.96 -22.81 -5.01
N ALA A 143 -8.94 -22.22 -3.81
CA ALA A 143 -9.88 -22.54 -2.75
C ALA A 143 -11.32 -22.24 -3.21
N ARG A 144 -12.13 -23.28 -3.36
CA ARG A 144 -13.58 -23.14 -3.55
C ARG A 144 -14.26 -22.84 -2.22
N ARG A 145 -15.29 -22.00 -2.33
CA ARG A 145 -16.25 -21.54 -1.31
C ARG A 145 -16.87 -22.66 -0.50
#